data_AF-A0A4Y2W5M7-F1
#
_entry.id   AF-A0A4Y2W5M7-F1
#
_cell.length_a   1.000
_cell.length_b   1.000
_cell.length_c   1.000
_cell.angle_alpha   90.00
_cell.angle_beta   90.00
_cell.angle_gamma   90.00
#
_symmetry.space_group_name_H-M   'P 1'
#
loop_
_entity.id
_entity.type
_entity.pdbx_description
1 polymer ?
#
loop_
_entity_poly.entity_id
_entity_poly.type
_entity_poly.pdbx_seq_one_letter_code
_entity_poly.pdbx_strand_id
1 'polypeptide(L)'
;MTAQDPQEGEEEIYQCSELQQVVNIFRDENACPDDIDEAGQKVLIALYGRKKSEETRDSLIFKLFQKSLVKDNFILVFLPPTTAAASATLQHSLREYLQVQHWIGFAKMPLDWCWKETKHGLFSVTTHKEPASPALLSMISLQAIKRVYLHL
;
A
#
# COMPACT_ATOMS: atom_id res chain seq x y z
N MET A 1 -29.57 -25.24 -1.92
CA MET A 1 -28.20 -25.01 -1.43
C MET A 1 -27.26 -25.32 -2.59
N THR A 2 -27.00 -24.33 -3.44
CA THR A 2 -25.99 -24.42 -4.49
C THR A 2 -24.71 -23.83 -3.92
N ALA A 3 -23.66 -24.64 -3.89
CA ALA A 3 -22.33 -24.22 -3.50
C ALA A 3 -21.82 -23.16 -4.50
N GLN A 4 -21.44 -22.00 -4.00
CA GLN A 4 -20.74 -20.99 -4.77
C GLN A 4 -19.30 -21.46 -4.94
N ASP A 5 -18.90 -21.66 -6.19
CA ASP A 5 -17.58 -22.13 -6.59
C ASP A 5 -16.51 -21.07 -6.24
N PRO A 6 -15.44 -21.39 -5.51
CA PRO A 6 -14.38 -20.44 -5.16
C PRO A 6 -13.61 -19.89 -6.38
N GLN A 7 -13.73 -20.53 -7.56
CA GLN A 7 -12.91 -20.22 -8.74
C GLN A 7 -13.32 -18.94 -9.48
N GLU A 8 -14.57 -18.49 -9.36
CA GLU A 8 -15.11 -17.37 -10.15
C GLU A 8 -14.45 -16.02 -9.80
N GLY A 9 -13.91 -15.88 -8.58
CA GLY A 9 -13.17 -14.69 -8.15
C GLY A 9 -11.69 -14.67 -8.52
N GLU A 10 -11.10 -15.82 -8.84
CA GLU A 10 -9.66 -15.95 -9.15
C GLU A 10 -9.38 -15.81 -10.66
N GLU A 11 -10.31 -16.29 -11.50
CA GLU A 11 -10.21 -16.18 -12.97
C GLU A 11 -10.48 -14.76 -13.51
N GLU A 12 -11.32 -13.95 -12.86
CA GLU A 12 -11.54 -12.55 -13.26
C GLU A 12 -10.31 -11.65 -13.05
N ILE A 13 -9.45 -11.97 -12.07
CA ILE A 13 -8.24 -11.19 -11.77
C ILE A 13 -7.22 -11.33 -12.92
N TYR A 14 -7.14 -12.51 -13.53
CA TYR A 14 -6.15 -12.82 -14.57
C TYR A 14 -6.45 -12.20 -15.94
N GLN A 15 -7.68 -11.73 -16.18
CA GLN A 15 -8.10 -11.10 -17.45
C GLN A 15 -8.18 -9.58 -17.38
N CYS A 16 -7.76 -8.96 -16.27
CA CYS A 16 -7.73 -7.50 -16.18
C CYS A 16 -6.60 -6.95 -17.05
N SER A 17 -6.95 -6.41 -18.24
CA SER A 17 -6.00 -5.79 -19.17
C SER A 17 -5.14 -4.71 -18.52
N GLU A 18 -5.65 -4.06 -17.47
CA GLU A 18 -4.90 -3.06 -16.70
C GLU A 18 -3.81 -3.68 -15.83
N LEU A 19 -4.03 -4.86 -15.23
CA LEU A 19 -2.99 -5.55 -14.46
C LEU A 19 -1.88 -6.10 -15.36
N GLN A 20 -2.23 -6.54 -16.58
CA GLN A 20 -1.21 -6.94 -17.56
C GLN A 20 -0.30 -5.76 -17.95
N GLN A 21 -0.84 -4.55 -18.09
CA GLN A 21 -0.04 -3.34 -18.32
C GLN A 21 0.89 -3.05 -17.14
N VAL A 22 0.41 -3.18 -15.90
CA VAL A 22 1.25 -3.03 -14.70
C VAL A 22 2.39 -4.05 -14.70
N VAL A 23 2.10 -5.33 -14.98
CA VAL A 23 3.13 -6.37 -15.04
C VAL A 23 4.20 -6.05 -16.09
N ASN A 24 3.82 -5.48 -17.22
CA ASN A 24 4.77 -5.07 -18.25
C ASN A 24 5.71 -3.95 -17.75
N ILE A 25 5.19 -2.97 -17.00
CA ILE A 25 6.01 -1.90 -16.38
C ILE A 25 7.03 -2.50 -15.40
N PHE A 26 6.60 -3.43 -14.54
CA PHE A 26 7.50 -4.05 -13.56
C PHE A 26 8.59 -4.93 -14.21
N ARG A 27 8.34 -5.45 -15.42
CA ARG A 27 9.30 -6.24 -16.20
C ARG A 27 10.29 -5.37 -16.98
N ASP A 28 9.92 -4.13 -17.30
CA ASP A 28 10.80 -3.23 -18.04
C ASP A 28 11.99 -2.79 -17.18
N GLU A 29 13.20 -3.12 -17.66
CA GLU A 29 14.45 -2.73 -17.01
C GLU A 29 14.62 -1.20 -16.93
N ASN A 30 14.00 -0.46 -17.86
CA ASN A 30 14.15 0.99 -17.99
C ASN A 30 12.95 1.77 -17.44
N ALA A 31 12.01 1.10 -16.77
CA ALA A 31 10.88 1.77 -16.13
C ALA A 31 11.37 2.84 -15.16
N CYS A 32 10.84 4.05 -15.30
CA CYS A 32 11.20 5.13 -14.40
C CYS A 32 10.42 5.00 -13.07
N PRO A 33 10.91 5.62 -11.97
CA PRO A 33 10.25 5.54 -10.67
C PRO A 33 8.79 6.00 -10.67
N ASP A 34 8.44 6.98 -11.50
CA ASP A 34 7.07 7.52 -11.60
C ASP A 34 6.12 6.50 -12.24
N ASP A 35 6.56 5.79 -13.30
CA ASP A 35 5.77 4.72 -13.93
C ASP A 35 5.54 3.56 -12.96
N ILE A 36 6.57 3.20 -12.17
CA ILE A 36 6.50 2.15 -11.15
C ILE A 36 5.54 2.56 -10.03
N ASP A 37 5.54 3.82 -9.63
CA ASP A 37 4.58 4.35 -8.65
C ASP A 37 3.15 4.23 -9.15
N GLU A 38 2.90 4.74 -10.36
CA GLU A 38 1.57 4.72 -10.97
C GLU A 38 1.07 3.28 -11.11
N ALA A 39 1.94 2.36 -11.56
CA ALA A 39 1.63 0.95 -11.69
C ALA A 39 1.30 0.31 -10.34
N GLY A 40 2.08 0.57 -9.29
CA GLY A 40 1.79 0.09 -7.94
C GLY A 40 0.51 0.68 -7.35
N GLN A 41 0.21 1.95 -7.63
CA GLN A 41 -1.06 2.57 -7.25
C GLN A 41 -2.25 1.92 -7.96
N LYS A 42 -2.13 1.55 -9.24
CA LYS A 42 -3.16 0.82 -9.97
C LYS A 42 -3.43 -0.56 -9.36
N VAL A 43 -2.40 -1.28 -8.92
CA VAL A 43 -2.56 -2.55 -8.19
C VAL A 43 -3.28 -2.34 -6.87
N LEU A 44 -2.90 -1.31 -6.11
CA LEU A 44 -3.58 -0.97 -4.85
C LEU A 44 -5.06 -0.63 -5.09
N ILE A 45 -5.35 0.18 -6.10
CA ILE A 45 -6.73 0.51 -6.48
C ILE A 45 -7.48 -0.75 -6.92
N ALA A 46 -6.89 -1.66 -7.67
CA ALA A 46 -7.53 -2.92 -8.05
C ALA A 46 -7.83 -3.82 -6.84
N LEU A 47 -6.92 -3.88 -5.86
CA LEU A 47 -7.08 -4.67 -4.63
C LEU A 47 -8.22 -4.16 -3.73
N TYR A 48 -8.37 -2.84 -3.61
CA TYR A 48 -9.34 -2.22 -2.69
C TYR A 48 -10.60 -1.66 -3.39
N GLY A 49 -10.51 -1.35 -4.68
CA GLY A 49 -11.53 -0.73 -5.52
C GLY A 49 -12.15 -1.74 -6.49
N ARG A 50 -13.20 -2.42 -6.03
CA ARG A 50 -13.89 -3.46 -6.82
C ARG A 50 -14.70 -2.95 -8.03
N LYS A 51 -14.63 -1.66 -8.39
CA LYS A 51 -15.37 -1.07 -9.52
C LYS A 51 -14.59 0.06 -10.19
N LYS A 52 -14.69 0.14 -11.52
CA LYS A 52 -14.14 1.18 -12.43
C LYS A 52 -14.75 2.58 -12.21
N SER A 53 -14.91 3.01 -10.97
CA SER A 53 -15.34 4.38 -10.70
C SER A 53 -14.14 5.32 -10.86
N GLU A 54 -14.36 6.44 -11.54
CA GLU A 54 -13.47 7.60 -11.76
C GLU A 54 -13.05 8.32 -10.47
N GLU A 55 -13.06 7.62 -9.34
CA GLU A 55 -12.80 8.17 -8.02
C GLU A 55 -11.30 8.21 -7.76
N THR A 56 -10.81 9.37 -7.32
CA THR A 56 -9.43 9.51 -6.87
C THR A 56 -9.16 8.54 -5.72
N ARG A 57 -7.92 8.04 -5.61
CA ARG A 57 -7.50 7.10 -4.57
C ARG A 57 -7.94 7.55 -3.17
N ASP A 58 -7.74 8.82 -2.87
CA ASP A 58 -8.03 9.38 -1.54
C ASP A 58 -9.55 9.37 -1.24
N SER A 59 -10.40 9.55 -2.25
CA SER A 59 -11.86 9.42 -2.14
C SER A 59 -12.27 7.98 -1.85
N LEU A 60 -11.67 7.01 -2.53
CA LEU A 60 -11.91 5.58 -2.30
C LEU A 60 -11.48 5.16 -0.89
N ILE A 61 -10.28 5.56 -0.47
CA ILE A 61 -9.76 5.31 0.89
C ILE A 61 -10.72 5.85 1.95
N PHE A 62 -11.14 7.11 1.77
CA PHE A 62 -12.03 7.76 2.73
C PHE A 62 -13.39 7.06 2.81
N LYS A 63 -13.97 6.64 1.68
CA LYS A 63 -15.23 5.88 1.66
C LYS A 63 -15.10 4.51 2.31
N LEU A 64 -14.01 3.79 2.05
CA LEU A 64 -13.72 2.50 2.67
C LEU A 64 -13.60 2.66 4.19
N PHE A 65 -12.89 3.69 4.64
CA PHE A 65 -12.79 4.06 6.05
C PHE A 65 -14.15 4.40 6.67
N GLN A 66 -14.95 5.25 6.03
CA GLN A 66 -16.29 5.57 6.54
C GLN A 66 -17.17 4.33 6.65
N LYS A 67 -17.18 3.45 5.64
CA LYS A 67 -17.94 2.20 5.66
C LYS A 67 -17.46 1.25 6.75
N SER A 68 -16.17 1.27 7.07
CA SER A 68 -15.60 0.39 8.06
C SER A 68 -15.96 0.80 9.49
N LEU A 69 -16.20 2.10 9.74
CA LEU A 69 -16.66 2.63 11.02
C LEU A 69 -18.10 2.21 11.38
N VAL A 70 -18.92 1.83 10.41
CA VAL A 70 -20.33 1.43 10.61
C VAL A 70 -20.45 -0.07 10.95
N LYS A 71 -19.36 -0.83 10.89
CA LYS A 71 -19.36 -2.27 11.17
C LYS A 71 -18.87 -2.56 12.59
N ASP A 72 -19.63 -3.38 13.31
CA ASP A 72 -19.31 -3.78 14.69
C ASP A 72 -18.00 -4.59 14.81
N ASN A 73 -17.55 -5.22 13.71
CA ASN A 73 -16.32 -6.02 13.62
C ASN A 73 -15.31 -5.38 12.66
N PHE A 74 -14.88 -4.16 12.96
CA PHE A 74 -13.89 -3.46 12.18
C PHE A 74 -12.54 -4.19 12.18
N ILE A 75 -12.16 -4.77 11.04
CA ILE A 75 -10.83 -5.37 10.83
C ILE A 75 -9.95 -4.31 10.16
N LEU A 76 -8.99 -3.79 10.92
CA LEU A 76 -8.06 -2.73 10.53
C LEU A 76 -7.30 -3.03 9.22
N VAL A 77 -7.05 -4.31 8.93
CA VAL A 77 -6.28 -4.79 7.77
C VAL A 77 -6.96 -4.46 6.43
N PHE A 78 -8.28 -4.23 6.41
CA PHE A 78 -8.99 -3.88 5.17
C PHE A 78 -9.00 -2.37 4.86
N LEU A 79 -8.36 -1.54 5.69
CA LEU A 79 -8.19 -0.14 5.34
C LEU A 79 -7.06 0.00 4.32
N PRO A 80 -7.31 0.60 3.16
CA PRO A 80 -6.24 0.97 2.25
C PRO A 80 -5.30 1.99 2.93
N PRO A 81 -3.99 1.95 2.64
CA PRO A 81 -3.03 2.90 3.17
C PRO A 81 -3.40 4.36 2.83
N THR A 82 -3.33 5.28 3.80
CA THR A 82 -3.59 6.72 3.62
C THR A 82 -2.57 7.39 2.69
N THR A 83 -2.83 8.61 2.20
CA THR A 83 -1.92 9.43 1.36
C THR A 83 -0.50 9.61 1.92
N ALA A 84 -0.31 9.56 3.25
CA ALA A 84 1.02 9.52 3.85
C ALA A 84 1.69 8.15 3.64
N ALA A 85 0.94 7.06 3.79
CA ALA A 85 1.34 5.71 3.43
C ALA A 85 1.37 5.46 1.90
N ALA A 86 0.86 6.38 1.08
CA ALA A 86 1.11 6.38 -0.36
C ALA A 86 2.59 6.57 -0.71
N SER A 87 3.29 7.43 0.04
CA SER A 87 4.75 7.54 -0.10
C SER A 87 5.44 6.24 0.32
N ALA A 88 4.84 5.47 1.23
CA ALA A 88 5.27 4.10 1.48
C ALA A 88 4.91 3.19 0.31
N THR A 89 3.78 3.39 -0.38
CA THR A 89 3.39 2.63 -1.58
C THR A 89 4.44 2.77 -2.68
N LEU A 90 4.91 3.98 -2.99
CA LEU A 90 6.06 4.18 -3.88
C LEU A 90 7.27 3.33 -3.45
N GLN A 91 7.64 3.42 -2.17
CA GLN A 91 8.77 2.67 -1.64
C GLN A 91 8.54 1.15 -1.70
N HIS A 92 7.30 0.68 -1.54
CA HIS A 92 6.92 -0.72 -1.70
C HIS A 92 7.01 -1.14 -3.17
N SER A 93 6.43 -0.38 -4.10
CA SER A 93 6.50 -0.62 -5.54
C SER A 93 7.94 -0.68 -6.03
N LEU A 94 8.82 0.21 -5.57
CA LEU A 94 10.24 0.20 -5.95
C LEU A 94 10.99 -1.04 -5.43
N ARG A 95 10.63 -1.55 -4.25
CA ARG A 95 11.21 -2.80 -3.73
C ARG A 95 10.70 -4.02 -4.50
N GLU A 96 9.40 -4.06 -4.78
CA GLU A 96 8.80 -5.13 -5.57
C GLU A 96 9.37 -5.13 -6.99
N TYR A 97 9.57 -3.95 -7.58
CA TYR A 97 10.28 -3.79 -8.84
C TYR A 97 11.68 -4.39 -8.78
N LEU A 98 12.49 -4.02 -7.77
CA LEU A 98 13.84 -4.56 -7.60
C LEU A 98 13.82 -6.10 -7.50
N GLN A 99 12.85 -6.65 -6.78
CA GLN A 99 12.69 -8.10 -6.62
C GLN A 99 12.31 -8.78 -7.95
N VAL A 100 11.37 -8.21 -8.70
CA VAL A 100 10.98 -8.71 -10.02
C VAL A 100 12.16 -8.67 -10.99
N GLN A 101 12.91 -7.57 -11.00
CA GLN A 101 14.09 -7.40 -11.85
C GLN A 101 15.17 -8.43 -11.53
N HIS A 102 15.39 -8.70 -10.24
CA HIS A 102 16.29 -9.76 -9.80
C HIS A 102 15.85 -11.16 -10.29
N TRP A 103 14.55 -11.46 -10.21
CA TRP A 103 14.01 -12.74 -10.68
C TRP A 103 14.16 -12.96 -12.18
N ILE A 104 14.10 -11.91 -12.99
CA ILE A 104 14.29 -12.00 -14.44
C ILE A 104 15.76 -11.88 -14.88
N GLY A 105 16.69 -11.80 -13.92
CA GLY A 105 18.14 -11.86 -14.17
C GLY A 105 18.84 -10.51 -14.29
N PHE A 106 18.15 -9.39 -14.01
CA PHE A 106 18.79 -8.07 -13.97
C PHE A 106 19.36 -7.76 -12.59
N ALA A 107 20.63 -7.36 -12.56
CA ALA A 107 21.31 -6.94 -11.34
C ALA A 107 21.19 -5.42 -11.17
N LYS A 108 20.28 -4.99 -10.30
CA LYS A 108 20.13 -3.58 -9.88
C LYS A 108 20.67 -3.38 -8.47
N MET A 109 21.25 -2.21 -8.20
CA MET A 109 21.83 -1.88 -6.90
C MET A 109 20.74 -1.50 -5.90
N PRO A 110 20.58 -2.23 -4.77
CA PRO A 110 19.49 -1.96 -3.82
C PRO A 110 19.47 -0.52 -3.30
N LEU A 111 20.65 0.10 -3.13
CA LEU A 111 20.81 1.48 -2.68
C LEU A 111 20.08 2.51 -3.55
N ASP A 112 19.96 2.25 -4.85
CA ASP A 112 19.25 3.12 -5.79
C ASP A 112 17.72 2.97 -5.70
N TRP A 113 17.23 1.93 -4.99
CA TRP A 113 15.83 1.50 -4.99
C TRP A 113 15.24 1.36 -3.59
N CYS A 114 15.28 2.44 -2.80
CA CYS A 114 14.70 2.55 -1.46
C CYS A 114 15.30 1.60 -0.39
N TRP A 115 16.56 1.21 -0.55
CA TRP A 115 17.36 0.62 0.52
C TRP A 115 18.39 1.61 1.02
N LYS A 116 18.65 1.57 2.32
CA LYS A 116 19.74 2.31 2.96
C LYS A 116 20.72 1.35 3.59
N GLU A 117 21.99 1.66 3.47
CA GLU A 117 23.03 0.94 4.19
C GLU A 117 23.10 1.44 5.64
N THR A 118 23.26 0.51 6.56
CA THR A 118 23.47 0.78 7.97
C THR A 118 24.62 -0.09 8.47
N LYS A 119 25.16 0.22 9.65
CA LYS A 119 26.17 -0.62 10.34
C LYS A 119 25.73 -2.08 10.57
N HIS A 120 24.44 -2.38 10.40
CA HIS A 120 23.86 -3.71 10.58
C HIS A 120 23.41 -4.35 9.25
N GLY A 121 23.79 -3.77 8.11
CA GLY A 121 23.41 -4.23 6.77
C GLY A 121 22.41 -3.31 6.08
N LEU A 122 21.78 -3.81 5.01
CA LEU A 122 20.78 -3.08 4.23
C LEU A 122 19.41 -3.10 4.93
N PHE A 123 18.82 -1.93 5.10
CA PHE A 123 17.46 -1.76 5.63
C PHE A 123 16.57 -1.09 4.60
N SER A 124 15.32 -1.53 4.52
CA SER A 124 14.31 -0.88 3.69
C SER A 124 13.97 0.51 4.24
N VAL A 125 13.93 1.51 3.37
CA VAL A 125 13.33 2.81 3.68
C VAL A 125 11.81 2.63 3.65
N THR A 126 11.13 2.89 4.76
CA THR A 126 9.68 2.62 4.91
C THR A 126 8.79 3.87 4.83
N THR A 127 9.30 5.04 5.20
CA THR A 127 8.67 6.34 4.98
C THR A 127 9.66 7.46 5.31
N HIS A 128 9.59 8.59 4.61
CA HIS A 128 10.26 9.84 5.00
C HIS A 128 9.35 10.78 5.80
N LYS A 129 8.07 10.44 5.92
CA LYS A 129 7.06 11.23 6.62
C LYS A 129 6.83 10.69 8.03
N GLU A 130 6.52 11.60 8.95
CA GLU A 130 6.16 11.21 10.31
C GLU A 130 4.88 10.34 10.34
N PRO A 131 4.79 9.35 11.24
CA PRO A 131 3.66 8.41 11.30
C PRO A 131 2.30 9.06 11.55
N ALA A 132 2.28 10.21 12.22
CA ALA A 132 1.08 10.98 12.53
C ALA A 132 1.47 12.45 12.71
N SER A 133 0.51 13.36 12.61
CA SER A 133 0.79 14.78 12.88
C SER A 133 1.14 14.98 14.36
N PRO A 134 2.01 15.95 14.68
CA PRO A 134 2.36 16.27 16.07
C PRO A 134 1.12 16.58 16.94
N ALA A 135 0.10 17.20 16.35
CA ALA A 135 -1.17 17.49 17.02
C ALA A 135 -1.93 16.22 17.43
N LEU A 136 -1.98 15.20 16.57
CA LEU A 136 -2.58 13.90 16.89
C LEU A 136 -1.80 13.16 17.97
N LEU A 137 -0.47 13.14 17.87
CA LEU A 137 0.40 12.54 18.89
C LEU A 137 0.25 13.21 20.25
N SER A 138 0.10 14.54 20.26
CA SER A 138 -0.20 15.33 21.46
C SER A 138 -1.57 14.98 22.04
N MET A 139 -2.61 14.89 21.21
CA MET A 139 -3.95 14.53 21.66
C MET A 139 -4.00 13.13 22.30
N ILE A 140 -3.33 12.14 21.68
CA ILE A 140 -3.28 10.75 22.17
C ILE A 140 -2.47 10.66 23.47
N SER A 141 -1.30 11.30 23.54
CA SER A 141 -0.45 11.27 24.73
C SER A 141 -1.13 11.92 25.94
N LEU A 142 -1.86 13.02 25.73
CA LEU A 142 -2.64 13.67 26.78
C LEU A 142 -3.82 12.81 27.29
N GLN A 143 -4.45 12.01 26.42
CA GLN A 143 -5.50 11.08 26.84
C GLN A 143 -4.97 9.90 27.65
N ALA A 144 -3.79 9.36 27.29
CA ALA A 144 -3.11 8.32 28.07
C ALA A 144 -2.74 8.82 29.48
N ILE A 145 -2.23 10.05 29.58
CA ILE A 145 -1.92 10.70 30.86
C ILE A 145 -3.20 10.91 31.69
N LYS A 146 -4.29 11.41 31.08
CA LYS A 146 -5.57 11.59 31.80
C LYS A 146 -6.16 10.27 32.32
N ARG A 147 -6.02 9.15 31.59
CA ARG A 147 -6.49 7.83 32.05
C ARG A 147 -5.71 7.31 33.27
N VAL A 148 -4.42 7.64 33.38
CA VAL A 148 -3.62 7.27 34.57
C VAL A 148 -4.09 8.04 35.82
N TYR A 149 -4.52 9.28 35.67
CA TYR A 149 -5.03 10.10 36.79
C TYR A 149 -6.50 9.84 37.18
N LEU A 150 -7.29 9.18 36.33
CA LEU A 150 -8.69 8.84 36.61
C LEU A 150 -8.86 7.46 37.29
N HIS A 151 -7.77 6.70 37.43
CA HIS A 151 -7.74 5.40 38.11
C HIS A 151 -6.90 5.40 39.40
N LEU A 152 -6.47 6.58 39.87
CA LEU A 152 -5.95 6.84 41.21
C LEU A 152 -6.99 7.65 41.99
#